data_AF-A0A7J3C9R3-F1
#
_entry.id   AF-A0A7J3C9R3-F1
#
_cell.length_a   1.000
_cell.length_b   1.000
_cell.length_c   1.000
_cell.angle_alpha   90.00
_cell.angle_beta   90.00
_cell.angle_gamma   90.00
#
_symmetry.space_group_name_H-M   'P 1'
#
loop_
_entity.id
_entity.type
_entity.pdbx_description
1 polymer ?
#
loop_
_entity_poly.entity_id
_entity_poly.type
_entity_poly.pdbx_seq_one_letter_code
_entity_poly.pdbx_strand_id
1 'polypeptide(L)'
;MPISYFSEILILSFLLSSFMLLFRPNMISIIIGGSAVSFFAIIIESYMQVITSGIFVLIIISPVTEEILKFLGTVFGKSVRNAIGVGLGFAVVENAFYIMLILSTYSLQAAFWYLIARSIGDPLLHSSSSCISIKSWEGRRLALPAAIGLHFSYNLWAVMLSSSPPLFKFEPIVIILLFSLLMQRSGKLGDIRLRWKVHPSVGGGMK
;
A
#
# COMPACT_ATOMS: atom_id res chain seq x y z
N MET A 1 -3.14 -11.03 26.74
CA MET A 1 -2.99 -11.23 25.28
C MET A 1 -2.29 -12.56 25.06
N PRO A 2 -2.81 -13.47 24.24
CA PRO A 2 -2.08 -14.70 23.94
C PRO A 2 -0.77 -14.37 23.22
N ILE A 3 0.29 -15.11 23.55
CA ILE A 3 1.65 -14.98 23.00
C ILE A 3 1.68 -15.18 21.46
N SER A 4 0.59 -15.68 20.88
CA SER A 4 0.43 -16.04 19.46
C SER A 4 0.37 -14.89 18.46
N TYR A 5 0.36 -13.62 18.89
CA TYR A 5 0.33 -12.46 17.97
C TYR A 5 1.65 -11.68 17.91
N PHE A 6 2.67 -12.17 18.62
CA PHE A 6 3.96 -11.49 18.75
C PHE A 6 4.74 -11.47 17.42
N SER A 7 4.66 -12.57 16.65
CA SER A 7 5.28 -12.69 15.32
C SER A 7 4.70 -11.70 14.31
N GLU A 8 3.40 -11.45 14.37
CA GLU A 8 2.64 -10.62 13.44
C GLU A 8 2.94 -9.15 13.68
N ILE A 9 2.96 -8.72 14.94
CA ILE A 9 3.38 -7.38 15.35
C ILE A 9 4.83 -7.13 14.93
N LEU A 10 5.71 -8.13 15.05
CA LEU A 10 7.10 -8.05 14.60
C LEU A 10 7.21 -7.90 13.08
N ILE A 11 6.42 -8.67 12.30
CA ILE A 11 6.41 -8.59 10.83
C ILE A 11 5.93 -7.20 10.38
N LEU A 12 4.81 -6.70 10.92
CA LEU A 12 4.33 -5.35 10.60
C LEU A 12 5.34 -4.27 11.01
N SER A 13 5.92 -4.37 12.20
CA SER A 13 6.91 -3.41 12.69
C SER A 13 8.18 -3.41 11.84
N PHE A 14 8.65 -4.59 11.42
CA PHE A 14 9.80 -4.75 10.53
C PHE A 14 9.51 -4.19 9.14
N LEU A 15 8.34 -4.46 8.57
CA LEU A 15 7.94 -3.95 7.27
C LEU A 15 7.77 -2.44 7.29
N LEU A 16 7.09 -1.89 8.29
CA LEU A 16 6.95 -0.45 8.47
C LEU A 16 8.33 0.22 8.60
N SER A 17 9.22 -0.34 9.41
CA SER A 17 10.60 0.13 9.57
C SER A 17 11.38 0.05 8.25
N SER A 18 11.19 -1.01 7.47
CA SER A 18 11.84 -1.18 6.17
C SER A 18 11.35 -0.13 5.16
N PHE A 19 10.05 0.19 5.12
CA PHE A 19 9.51 1.27 4.31
C PHE A 19 10.00 2.65 4.76
N MET A 20 10.03 2.89 6.08
CA MET A 20 10.56 4.12 6.69
C MET A 20 12.01 4.35 6.28
N LEU A 21 12.85 3.31 6.36
CA LEU A 21 14.27 3.37 6.00
C LEU A 21 14.46 3.50 4.49
N LEU A 22 13.77 2.66 3.71
CA LEU A 22 13.96 2.59 2.27
C LEU A 22 13.48 3.85 1.59
N PHE A 23 12.27 4.35 1.88
CA PHE A 23 11.68 5.48 1.15
C PHE A 23 11.82 6.82 1.87
N ARG A 24 12.14 6.81 3.17
CA ARG A 24 12.21 8.01 4.03
C ARG A 24 10.98 8.92 3.87
N PRO A 25 9.74 8.41 3.95
CA PRO A 25 8.54 9.24 3.82
C PRO A 25 8.51 10.40 4.83
N ASN A 26 7.67 11.40 4.57
CA ASN A 26 7.46 12.50 5.50
C ASN A 26 6.56 12.06 6.67
N MET A 27 7.02 12.24 7.92
CA MET A 27 6.28 11.82 9.11
C MET A 27 4.93 12.52 9.27
N ILE A 28 4.84 13.81 8.93
CA ILE A 28 3.58 14.56 8.98
C ILE A 28 2.60 13.97 7.97
N SER A 29 3.07 13.60 6.78
CA SER A 29 2.24 12.92 5.78
C SER A 29 1.74 11.55 6.25
N ILE A 30 2.55 10.79 7.00
CA ILE A 30 2.09 9.54 7.64
C ILE A 30 0.98 9.82 8.64
N ILE A 31 1.16 10.83 9.49
CA ILE A 31 0.13 11.22 10.46
C ILE A 31 -1.16 11.63 9.74
N ILE A 32 -1.07 12.42 8.66
CA ILE A 32 -2.25 12.80 7.85
C ILE A 32 -2.95 11.55 7.30
N GLY A 33 -2.19 10.61 6.73
CA GLY A 33 -2.70 9.34 6.21
C GLY A 33 -3.39 8.51 7.28
N GLY A 34 -2.73 8.26 8.41
CA GLY A 34 -3.24 7.44 9.50
C GLY A 34 -4.21 8.14 10.46
N SER A 35 -4.59 9.39 10.21
CA SER A 35 -5.60 10.09 11.01
C SER A 35 -6.73 10.55 10.12
N ALA A 36 -6.67 11.77 9.59
CA ALA A 36 -7.74 12.41 8.84
C ALA A 36 -8.20 11.54 7.66
N VAL A 37 -7.28 11.04 6.83
CA VAL A 37 -7.63 10.23 5.65
C VAL A 37 -8.34 8.94 6.08
N SER A 38 -7.75 8.15 6.99
CA SER A 38 -8.37 6.92 7.48
C SER A 38 -9.70 7.15 8.18
N PHE A 39 -9.81 8.19 9.01
CA PHE A 39 -11.05 8.52 9.74
C PHE A 39 -12.21 8.80 8.79
N PHE A 40 -12.01 9.66 7.79
CA PHE A 40 -13.06 9.98 6.83
C PHE A 40 -13.39 8.79 5.91
N ALA A 41 -12.39 8.01 5.51
CA ALA A 41 -12.61 6.80 4.70
C ALA A 41 -13.51 5.82 5.45
N ILE A 42 -13.17 5.49 6.70
CA ILE A 42 -13.95 4.57 7.54
C ILE A 42 -15.39 5.06 7.71
N ILE A 43 -15.61 6.35 7.98
CA ILE A 43 -16.97 6.89 8.13
C ILE A 43 -17.78 6.73 6.85
N ILE A 44 -17.21 7.14 5.71
CA ILE A 44 -17.90 7.09 4.42
C ILE A 44 -18.21 5.63 4.07
N GLU A 45 -17.22 4.73 4.18
CA GLU A 45 -17.39 3.33 3.84
C GLU A 45 -18.39 2.63 4.77
N SER A 46 -18.32 2.87 6.08
CA SER A 46 -19.26 2.30 7.04
C SER A 46 -20.69 2.76 6.76
N TYR A 47 -20.89 4.05 6.46
CA TYR A 47 -22.19 4.56 6.05
C TYR A 47 -22.68 3.90 4.76
N MET A 48 -21.81 3.78 3.76
CA MET A 48 -22.17 3.14 2.49
C MET A 48 -22.52 1.66 2.66
N GLN A 49 -21.86 0.93 3.56
CA GLN A 49 -22.20 -0.46 3.87
C GLN A 49 -23.60 -0.64 4.45
N VAL A 50 -24.18 0.40 5.07
CA VAL A 50 -25.58 0.37 5.56
C VAL A 50 -26.58 0.47 4.42
N ILE A 51 -26.25 1.22 3.37
CA ILE A 51 -27.19 1.56 2.29
C ILE A 51 -26.97 0.79 0.99
N THR A 52 -25.87 0.05 0.85
CA THR A 52 -25.61 -0.82 -0.30
C THR A 52 -24.84 -2.08 0.09
N SER A 53 -24.62 -2.98 -0.87
CA SER A 53 -23.92 -4.24 -0.61
C SER A 53 -22.45 -4.03 -0.24
N GLY A 54 -21.96 -4.77 0.77
CA GLY A 54 -20.56 -4.68 1.21
C GLY A 54 -19.54 -4.99 0.09
N ILE A 55 -19.86 -5.90 -0.83
CA ILE A 55 -19.00 -6.20 -2.00
C ILE A 55 -18.90 -4.99 -2.93
N PHE A 56 -20.01 -4.30 -3.19
CA PHE A 56 -19.99 -3.09 -4.01
C PHE A 56 -19.21 -1.96 -3.32
N VAL A 57 -19.33 -1.85 -1.99
CA VAL A 57 -18.50 -0.91 -1.22
C VAL A 57 -17.02 -1.24 -1.38
N LEU A 58 -16.64 -2.48 -1.12
CA LEU A 58 -15.25 -2.94 -1.16
C LEU A 58 -14.61 -2.76 -2.55
N ILE A 59 -15.32 -3.12 -3.61
CA ILE A 59 -14.74 -3.14 -4.95
C ILE A 59 -14.75 -1.74 -5.59
N ILE A 60 -15.80 -0.93 -5.37
CA ILE A 60 -15.99 0.32 -6.10
C ILE A 60 -15.81 1.53 -5.19
N ILE A 61 -16.57 1.60 -4.11
CA ILE A 61 -16.69 2.84 -3.32
C ILE A 61 -15.44 3.10 -2.49
N SER A 62 -14.89 2.08 -1.83
CA SER A 62 -13.66 2.20 -1.01
C SER A 62 -12.50 2.68 -1.88
N PRO A 63 -12.18 2.06 -3.04
CA PRO A 63 -11.09 2.53 -3.88
C PRO A 63 -11.24 3.97 -4.35
N VAL A 64 -12.46 4.40 -4.71
CA VAL A 64 -12.71 5.79 -5.11
C VAL A 64 -12.50 6.74 -3.93
N THR A 65 -13.12 6.44 -2.80
CA THR A 65 -13.14 7.29 -1.61
C THR A 65 -11.73 7.44 -1.05
N GLU A 66 -11.02 6.33 -0.85
CA GLU A 66 -9.69 6.33 -0.28
C GLU A 66 -8.66 7.02 -1.17
N GLU A 67 -8.68 6.79 -2.48
CA GLU A 67 -7.73 7.46 -3.38
C GLU A 67 -7.99 8.96 -3.48
N ILE A 68 -9.25 9.40 -3.44
CA ILE A 68 -9.59 10.83 -3.38
C ILE A 68 -9.08 11.43 -2.07
N LEU A 69 -9.36 10.82 -0.92
CA LEU A 69 -8.94 11.32 0.39
C LEU A 69 -7.41 11.33 0.52
N LYS A 70 -6.73 10.27 0.07
CA LYS A 70 -5.26 10.23 0.03
C LYS A 70 -4.70 11.31 -0.88
N PHE A 71 -5.25 11.49 -2.08
CA PHE A 71 -4.84 12.55 -3.00
C PHE A 71 -4.98 13.94 -2.37
N LEU A 72 -6.10 14.22 -1.70
CA LEU A 72 -6.28 15.46 -0.93
C LEU A 72 -5.25 15.57 0.21
N GLY A 73 -4.97 14.48 0.92
CA GLY A 73 -3.92 14.43 1.95
C GLY A 73 -2.52 14.76 1.42
N THR A 74 -2.24 14.49 0.14
CA THR A 74 -0.97 14.86 -0.50
C THR A 74 -0.82 16.35 -0.83
N VAL A 75 -1.88 17.16 -0.64
CA VAL A 75 -1.83 18.62 -0.85
C VAL A 75 -0.73 19.27 0.00
N PHE A 76 -0.43 18.67 1.16
CA PHE A 76 0.74 19.02 1.95
C PHE A 76 2.01 18.61 1.20
N GLY A 77 2.71 19.61 0.66
CA GLY A 77 4.01 19.50 0.00
C GLY A 77 4.03 18.89 -1.41
N LYS A 78 2.97 18.20 -1.86
CA LYS A 78 2.78 17.77 -3.26
C LYS A 78 4.01 17.04 -3.87
N SER A 79 4.69 16.22 -3.06
CA SER A 79 5.88 15.46 -3.48
C SER A 79 5.69 13.95 -3.33
N VAL A 80 6.41 13.15 -4.13
CA VAL A 80 6.36 11.68 -4.07
C VAL A 80 6.63 11.17 -2.66
N ARG A 81 7.59 11.77 -1.94
CA ARG A 81 7.90 11.44 -0.55
C ARG A 81 6.69 11.60 0.39
N ASN A 82 5.88 12.62 0.16
CA ASN A 82 4.67 12.88 0.94
C ASN A 82 3.54 11.92 0.53
N ALA A 83 3.38 11.63 -0.76
CA ALA A 83 2.46 10.60 -1.23
C ALA A 83 2.72 9.23 -0.60
N ILE A 84 3.99 8.79 -0.56
CA ILE A 84 4.37 7.54 0.14
C ILE A 84 3.96 7.63 1.61
N GLY A 85 4.21 8.77 2.26
CA GLY A 85 3.81 8.96 3.66
C GLY A 85 2.31 8.81 3.88
N VAL A 86 1.49 9.51 3.10
CA VAL A 86 0.02 9.43 3.21
C VAL A 86 -0.48 8.00 2.95
N GLY A 87 0.00 7.35 1.90
CA GLY A 87 -0.37 5.97 1.57
C GLY A 87 0.03 4.98 2.66
N LEU A 88 1.24 5.09 3.21
CA LEU A 88 1.73 4.24 4.27
C LEU A 88 0.95 4.44 5.57
N GLY A 89 0.69 5.69 5.96
CA GLY A 89 -0.09 6.01 7.15
C GLY A 89 -1.51 5.45 7.09
N PHE A 90 -2.14 5.58 5.92
CA PHE A 90 -3.46 4.99 5.67
C PHE A 90 -3.43 3.46 5.80
N ALA A 91 -2.50 2.80 5.11
CA ALA A 91 -2.37 1.34 5.13
C ALA A 91 -2.12 0.80 6.55
N VAL A 92 -1.38 1.50 7.41
CA VAL A 92 -1.17 1.07 8.80
C VAL A 92 -2.49 0.96 9.55
N VAL A 93 -3.32 1.99 9.45
CA VAL A 93 -4.61 2.01 10.16
C VAL A 93 -5.55 0.97 9.57
N GLU A 94 -5.63 0.91 8.25
CA GLU A 94 -6.49 -0.06 7.58
C GLU A 94 -6.10 -1.50 7.96
N ASN A 95 -4.80 -1.82 7.93
CA ASN A 95 -4.32 -3.12 8.38
C ASN A 95 -4.60 -3.38 9.85
N ALA A 96 -4.52 -2.39 10.74
CA ALA A 96 -4.87 -2.58 12.13
C ALA A 96 -6.32 -3.04 12.32
N PHE A 97 -7.26 -2.52 11.52
CA PHE A 97 -8.66 -2.97 11.52
C PHE A 97 -8.80 -4.42 11.01
N TYR A 98 -8.17 -4.74 9.87
CA TYR A 98 -8.28 -6.07 9.27
C TYR A 98 -7.54 -7.16 10.04
N ILE A 99 -6.40 -6.86 10.68
CA ILE A 99 -5.64 -7.84 11.46
C ILE A 99 -6.48 -8.35 12.63
N MET A 100 -7.19 -7.46 13.33
CA MET A 100 -8.08 -7.88 14.42
C MET A 100 -9.17 -8.83 13.90
N LEU A 101 -9.75 -8.54 12.73
CA LEU A 101 -10.79 -9.38 12.11
C LEU A 101 -10.25 -10.71 11.58
N ILE A 102 -9.07 -10.71 10.95
CA ILE A 102 -8.47 -11.92 10.36
C ILE A 102 -8.11 -12.91 11.45
N LEU A 103 -7.48 -12.44 12.53
CA LEU A 103 -7.03 -13.26 13.65
C LEU A 103 -8.19 -13.85 14.46
N SER A 104 -9.37 -13.24 14.43
CA SER A 104 -10.57 -13.76 15.09
C SER A 104 -11.39 -14.72 14.23
N THR A 105 -11.15 -14.75 12.91
CA THR A 105 -12.05 -15.42 11.94
C THR A 105 -11.42 -16.62 11.25
N TYR A 106 -10.11 -16.61 10.99
CA TYR A 106 -9.44 -17.65 10.20
C TYR A 106 -8.53 -18.55 11.05
N SER A 107 -8.27 -19.77 10.56
CA SER A 107 -7.24 -20.64 11.13
C SER A 107 -5.85 -19.99 11.02
N LEU A 108 -4.93 -20.34 11.92
CA LEU A 108 -3.59 -19.72 11.99
C LEU A 108 -2.84 -19.74 10.64
N GLN A 109 -2.95 -20.84 9.89
CA GLN A 109 -2.29 -20.97 8.59
C GLN A 109 -2.90 -20.06 7.51
N ALA A 110 -4.23 -19.95 7.46
CA ALA A 110 -4.90 -19.04 6.53
C ALA A 110 -4.63 -17.59 6.92
N ALA A 111 -4.73 -17.28 8.22
CA ALA A 111 -4.40 -15.98 8.78
C ALA A 111 -2.97 -15.54 8.40
N PHE A 112 -1.98 -16.44 8.45
CA PHE A 112 -0.60 -16.14 8.07
C PHE A 112 -0.45 -15.63 6.62
N TRP A 113 -1.11 -16.28 5.65
CA TRP A 113 -1.07 -15.83 4.24
C TRP A 113 -1.79 -14.51 4.04
N TYR A 114 -2.93 -14.33 4.68
CA TYR A 114 -3.64 -13.05 4.70
C TYR A 114 -2.79 -11.94 5.32
N LEU A 115 -2.07 -12.25 6.39
CA LEU A 115 -1.17 -11.31 7.04
C LEU A 115 0.00 -10.91 6.15
N ILE A 116 0.54 -11.79 5.32
CA ILE A 116 1.57 -11.41 4.33
C ILE A 116 0.99 -10.46 3.27
N ALA A 117 -0.15 -10.82 2.67
CA ALA A 117 -0.80 -9.99 1.66
C ALA A 117 -1.15 -8.60 2.21
N ARG A 118 -1.70 -8.55 3.42
CA ARG A 118 -2.06 -7.31 4.14
C ARG A 118 -0.85 -6.55 4.68
N SER A 119 0.20 -7.21 5.16
CA SER A 119 1.34 -6.48 5.74
C SER A 119 2.30 -5.94 4.67
N ILE A 120 2.31 -6.53 3.47
CA ILE A 120 3.22 -6.15 2.38
C ILE A 120 2.46 -5.54 1.20
N GLY A 121 1.53 -6.30 0.62
CA GLY A 121 0.83 -5.91 -0.59
C GLY A 121 0.04 -4.62 -0.41
N ASP A 122 -0.64 -4.49 0.72
CA ASP A 122 -1.47 -3.33 1.04
C ASP A 122 -0.65 -2.03 1.23
N PRO A 123 0.40 -1.95 2.08
CA PRO A 123 1.30 -0.79 2.10
C PRO A 123 1.91 -0.44 0.75
N LEU A 124 2.26 -1.44 -0.07
CA LEU A 124 2.77 -1.22 -1.43
C LEU A 124 1.71 -0.62 -2.34
N LEU A 125 0.47 -1.12 -2.26
CA LEU A 125 -0.66 -0.61 -3.02
C LEU A 125 -0.93 0.85 -2.67
N HIS A 126 -1.25 1.15 -1.39
CA HIS A 126 -1.66 2.51 -1.01
C HIS A 126 -0.53 3.52 -1.23
N SER A 127 0.74 3.12 -1.04
CA SER A 127 1.89 3.97 -1.35
C SER A 127 2.05 4.20 -2.86
N SER A 128 1.90 3.15 -3.67
CA SER A 128 2.04 3.23 -5.14
C SER A 128 0.92 4.05 -5.76
N SER A 129 -0.33 3.81 -5.36
CA SER A 129 -1.49 4.54 -5.86
C SER A 129 -1.41 6.03 -5.48
N SER A 130 -1.00 6.35 -4.25
CA SER A 130 -0.73 7.74 -3.83
C SER A 130 0.38 8.40 -4.66
N CYS A 131 1.44 7.66 -5.00
CA CYS A 131 2.51 8.16 -5.87
C CYS A 131 2.06 8.40 -7.32
N ILE A 132 1.06 7.66 -7.78
CA ILE A 132 0.45 7.88 -9.08
C ILE A 132 -0.45 9.10 -9.01
N SER A 133 -1.40 9.13 -8.08
CA SER A 133 -2.41 10.20 -7.99
C SER A 133 -1.80 11.57 -7.79
N ILE A 134 -0.69 11.68 -7.06
CA ILE A 134 -0.01 12.98 -6.83
C ILE A 134 0.42 13.67 -8.13
N LYS A 135 0.65 12.92 -9.21
CA LYS A 135 0.98 13.48 -10.53
C LYS A 135 -0.16 14.29 -11.14
N SER A 136 -1.38 14.18 -10.63
CA SER A 136 -2.47 15.09 -11.00
C SER A 136 -2.23 16.52 -10.52
N TRP A 137 -1.47 16.76 -9.45
CA TRP A 137 -1.02 18.11 -9.09
C TRP A 137 -0.04 18.71 -10.10
N GLU A 138 0.66 17.88 -10.87
CA GLU A 138 1.57 18.28 -11.96
C GLU A 138 0.85 18.39 -13.31
N GLY A 139 -0.50 18.39 -13.33
CA GLY A 139 -1.30 18.51 -14.54
C GLY A 139 -1.60 17.20 -15.27
N ARG A 140 -1.16 16.04 -14.76
CA ARG A 140 -1.51 14.73 -15.35
C ARG A 140 -2.92 14.30 -14.94
N ARG A 141 -3.91 14.70 -15.74
CA ARG A 141 -5.35 14.50 -15.45
C ARG A 141 -5.77 13.05 -15.20
N LEU A 142 -5.11 12.09 -15.84
CA LEU A 142 -5.43 10.66 -15.70
C LEU A 142 -4.74 9.98 -14.51
N ALA A 143 -3.92 10.67 -13.73
CA ALA A 143 -3.15 10.02 -12.68
C ALA A 143 -4.03 9.58 -11.50
N LEU A 144 -4.94 10.43 -11.00
CA LEU A 144 -5.90 10.03 -9.97
C LEU A 144 -6.84 8.88 -10.44
N PRO A 145 -7.46 8.94 -11.64
CA PRO A 145 -8.20 7.78 -12.17
C PRO A 145 -7.37 6.49 -12.27
N ALA A 146 -6.11 6.58 -12.66
CA ALA A 146 -5.22 5.42 -12.73
C ALA A 146 -4.91 4.83 -11.34
N ALA A 147 -4.78 5.68 -10.32
CA ALA A 147 -4.60 5.25 -8.93
C ALA A 147 -5.84 4.51 -8.42
N ILE A 148 -7.04 5.05 -8.70
CA ILE A 148 -8.33 4.39 -8.41
C ILE A 148 -8.41 3.04 -9.12
N GLY A 149 -8.05 2.97 -10.41
CA GLY A 149 -8.06 1.73 -11.18
C GLY A 149 -7.11 0.66 -10.64
N LEU A 150 -5.92 1.07 -10.18
CA LEU A 150 -4.97 0.17 -9.52
C LEU A 150 -5.55 -0.41 -8.24
N HIS A 151 -6.15 0.44 -7.39
CA HIS A 151 -6.74 0.03 -6.13
C HIS A 151 -7.97 -0.86 -6.33
N PHE A 152 -8.88 -0.48 -7.23
CA PHE A 152 -10.00 -1.33 -7.68
C PHE A 152 -9.53 -2.73 -8.09
N SER A 153 -8.45 -2.80 -8.88
CA SER A 153 -7.89 -4.06 -9.37
C SER A 153 -7.33 -4.92 -8.24
N TYR A 154 -6.72 -4.31 -7.22
CA TYR A 154 -6.24 -5.02 -6.03
C TYR A 154 -7.38 -5.53 -5.15
N ASN A 155 -8.45 -4.74 -4.96
CA ASN A 155 -9.61 -5.20 -4.20
C ASN A 155 -10.35 -6.33 -4.92
N LEU A 156 -10.46 -6.25 -6.25
CA LEU A 156 -10.97 -7.36 -7.06
C LEU A 156 -10.10 -8.61 -6.91
N TRP A 157 -8.77 -8.45 -6.94
CA TRP A 157 -7.83 -9.55 -6.70
C TRP A 157 -8.02 -10.18 -5.32
N ALA A 158 -8.17 -9.38 -4.26
CA ALA A 158 -8.43 -9.86 -2.91
C ALA A 158 -9.74 -10.66 -2.80
N VAL A 159 -10.80 -10.22 -3.48
CA VAL A 159 -12.08 -10.97 -3.56
C VAL A 159 -11.88 -12.30 -4.30
N MET A 160 -11.12 -12.31 -5.40
CA MET A 160 -10.77 -13.55 -6.12
C MET A 160 -9.96 -14.51 -5.25
N LEU A 161 -8.99 -14.02 -4.47
CA LEU A 161 -8.22 -14.84 -3.51
C LEU A 161 -9.14 -15.46 -2.45
N SER A 162 -10.10 -14.70 -1.93
CA SER A 162 -11.03 -15.18 -0.92
C SER A 162 -11.96 -16.30 -1.41
N SER A 163 -12.30 -16.28 -2.70
CA SER A 163 -13.17 -17.28 -3.34
C SER A 163 -12.41 -18.46 -3.95
N SER A 164 -11.11 -18.29 -4.24
CA SER A 164 -10.26 -19.34 -4.80
C SER A 164 -8.86 -19.33 -4.16
N PRO A 165 -8.70 -20.00 -3.00
CA PRO A 165 -7.41 -20.08 -2.30
C PRO A 165 -6.21 -20.57 -3.15
N PRO A 166 -6.36 -21.42 -4.18
CA PRO A 166 -5.23 -21.77 -5.06
C PRO A 166 -4.57 -20.58 -5.76
N LEU A 167 -5.24 -19.44 -5.86
CA LEU A 167 -4.68 -18.21 -6.45
C LEU A 167 -3.62 -17.54 -5.58
N PHE A 168 -3.53 -17.86 -4.27
CA PHE A 168 -2.50 -17.30 -3.37
C PHE A 168 -1.06 -17.54 -3.86
N LYS A 169 -0.82 -18.58 -4.68
CA LYS A 169 0.48 -18.83 -5.30
C LYS A 169 0.98 -17.69 -6.20
N PHE A 170 0.07 -16.83 -6.67
CA PHE A 170 0.39 -15.68 -7.51
C PHE A 170 0.58 -14.37 -6.72
N GLU A 171 0.24 -14.34 -5.43
CA GLU A 171 0.40 -13.15 -4.58
C GLU A 171 1.84 -12.58 -4.57
N PRO A 172 2.91 -13.42 -4.56
CA PRO A 172 4.28 -12.90 -4.67
C PRO A 172 4.52 -12.07 -5.94
N ILE A 173 3.89 -12.42 -7.06
CA ILE A 173 4.04 -11.68 -8.32
C ILE A 173 3.38 -10.30 -8.21
N VAL A 174 2.19 -10.23 -7.59
CA VAL A 174 1.50 -8.95 -7.35
C VAL A 174 2.34 -8.04 -6.46
N ILE A 175 2.90 -8.58 -5.37
CA ILE A 175 3.82 -7.85 -4.48
C ILE A 175 5.03 -7.31 -5.26
N ILE A 176 5.67 -8.13 -6.11
CA ILE A 176 6.82 -7.70 -6.92
C ILE A 176 6.43 -6.58 -7.90
N LEU A 177 5.25 -6.67 -8.52
CA LEU A 177 4.76 -5.64 -9.44
C LEU A 177 4.51 -4.31 -8.72
N LEU A 178 3.83 -4.34 -7.56
CA LEU A 178 3.58 -3.14 -6.76
C LEU A 178 4.89 -2.53 -6.23
N PHE A 179 5.83 -3.37 -5.77
CA PHE A 179 7.15 -2.91 -5.35
C PHE A 179 7.94 -2.26 -6.49
N SER A 180 7.96 -2.89 -7.66
CA SER A 180 8.64 -2.36 -8.85
C SER A 180 8.05 -1.01 -9.27
N LEU A 181 6.72 -0.88 -9.21
CA LEU A 181 6.00 0.36 -9.48
C LEU A 181 6.40 1.46 -8.49
N LEU A 182 6.39 1.16 -7.19
CA LEU A 182 6.79 2.11 -6.15
C LEU A 182 8.25 2.56 -6.31
N MET A 183 9.15 1.63 -6.61
CA MET A 183 10.57 1.90 -6.85
C MET A 183 10.78 2.78 -8.08
N GLN A 184 10.00 2.56 -9.15
CA GLN A 184 10.06 3.41 -10.34
C GLN A 184 9.58 4.83 -10.03
N ARG A 185 8.48 4.97 -9.28
CA ARG A 185 7.88 6.29 -8.97
C ARG A 185 8.69 7.10 -7.97
N SER A 186 9.38 6.44 -7.04
CA SER A 186 10.31 7.07 -6.10
C SER A 186 11.68 7.39 -6.70
N GLY A 187 11.93 7.05 -7.97
CA GLY A 187 13.21 7.24 -8.65
C GLY A 187 14.30 6.22 -8.27
N LYS A 188 14.04 5.36 -7.28
CA LYS A 188 15.04 4.44 -6.71
C LYS A 188 15.35 3.24 -7.59
N LEU A 189 14.48 2.89 -8.53
CA LEU A 189 14.76 1.82 -9.50
C LEU A 189 15.91 2.21 -10.45
N GLY A 190 16.01 3.50 -10.80
CA GLY A 190 17.13 4.04 -11.58
C GLY A 190 18.45 4.01 -10.80
N ASP A 191 18.40 4.36 -9.52
CA ASP A 191 19.56 4.32 -8.61
C ASP A 191 20.11 2.91 -8.42
N ILE A 192 19.25 1.89 -8.33
CA ILE A 192 19.69 0.49 -8.29
C ILE A 192 20.38 0.12 -9.60
N ARG A 193 19.79 0.44 -10.76
CA ARG A 193 20.42 0.15 -12.07
C ARG A 193 21.76 0.88 -12.26
N LEU A 194 21.90 2.09 -11.74
CA LEU A 194 23.16 2.85 -11.75
C LEU A 194 24.19 2.25 -10.78
N ARG A 195 23.78 1.80 -9.59
CA ARG A 195 24.67 1.13 -8.62
C ARG A 195 25.15 -0.25 -9.09
N TRP A 196 24.31 -1.00 -9.80
CA TRP A 196 24.71 -2.28 -10.43
C TRP A 196 25.65 -2.10 -11.62
N LYS A 197 25.67 -0.91 -12.23
CA LYS A 197 26.66 -0.55 -13.26
C LYS A 197 28.00 -0.05 -12.70
N VAL A 198 28.12 0.11 -11.38
CA VAL A 198 29.37 0.55 -10.73
C VAL A 198 29.76 -0.47 -9.67
N HIS A 199 30.22 -1.64 -10.13
CA HIS A 199 31.13 -2.46 -9.35
C HIS A 199 32.52 -2.36 -10.02
N PRO A 200 33.40 -1.46 -9.56
CA PRO A 200 34.78 -1.41 -10.01
C PRO A 200 35.54 -2.52 -9.28
N SER A 201 35.37 -3.75 -9.74
CA SER A 201 36.22 -4.87 -9.33
C SER A 201 36.61 -5.70 -10.54
N VAL A 202 37.13 -5.05 -11.57
CA VAL A 202 38.21 -5.59 -12.41
C VAL A 202 39.04 -4.39 -12.86
N GLY A 203 40.29 -4.34 -12.43
CA GLY A 203 41.26 -3.34 -12.86
C GLY A 203 41.51 -3.40 -14.36
N GLY A 204 41.72 -2.23 -14.95
CA GLY A 204 42.10 -2.07 -16.35
C GLY A 204 42.17 -0.58 -16.64
N GLY A 205 43.38 -0.03 -16.64
CA GLY A 205 43.63 1.40 -16.61
C GLY A 205 43.09 2.17 -17.81
N MET A 206 42.87 3.47 -17.59
CA MET A 206 43.00 4.44 -18.67
C MET A 206 44.48 4.80 -18.82
N LYS A 207 45.17 4.02 -19.66
CA LYS A 207 46.13 4.43 -20.68
C LYS A 207 46.25 3.28 -21.68
#